data_AF-A0A1V5CA94-F1
#
_entry.id   AF-A0A1V5CA94-F1
#
_cell.length_a   1.000
_cell.length_b   1.000
_cell.length_c   1.000
_cell.angle_alpha   90.00
_cell.angle_beta   90.00
_cell.angle_gamma   90.00
#
_symmetry.space_group_name_H-M   'P 1'
#
loop_
_entity.id
_entity.type
_entity.pdbx_description
1 polymer ?
#
loop_
_entity_poly.entity_id
_entity_poly.type
_entity_poly.pdbx_seq_one_letter_code
_entity_poly.pdbx_strand_id
1 'polypeptide(L)'
;MPTKKKIKEEIKKPDVLLTAFDRVTFWLKANMRTCIIIATIVVLAGLAGWGYAVYRANKDDKVQYLLSEGIRSFQEYSMAGKTESLAKAETTLKDVVRDGSSGIRDVAKLYLARIAVIKGAKEEARGLYNQILKNPSNDVVKRLSETGLQEIEKK
;
A
#
# COMPACT_ATOMS: atom_id res chain seq x y z
N MET A 1 -6.59 -5.40 60.28
CA MET A 1 -5.22 -4.85 60.47
C MET A 1 -4.28 -5.49 59.45
N PRO A 2 -3.78 -4.76 58.45
CA PRO A 2 -2.88 -5.34 57.45
C PRO A 2 -1.47 -5.58 58.03
N THR A 3 -0.98 -6.80 57.85
CA THR A 3 0.28 -7.35 58.37
C THR A 3 1.52 -6.64 57.83
N LYS A 4 2.46 -6.32 58.74
CA LYS A 4 3.78 -5.66 58.54
C LYS A 4 4.66 -6.20 57.38
N LYS A 5 4.32 -7.34 56.77
CA LYS A 5 5.03 -7.90 55.61
C LYS A 5 4.87 -7.07 54.33
N LYS A 6 3.67 -6.52 54.07
CA LYS A 6 3.41 -5.80 52.81
C LYS A 6 4.18 -4.47 52.68
N ILE A 7 4.48 -3.82 53.81
CA ILE A 7 5.19 -2.52 53.85
C ILE A 7 6.68 -2.68 53.48
N LYS A 8 7.30 -3.85 53.73
CA LYS A 8 8.73 -4.06 53.42
C LYS A 8 9.01 -4.37 51.95
N GLU A 9 8.03 -4.83 51.17
CA GLU A 9 8.19 -5.14 49.74
C GLU A 9 8.11 -3.90 48.83
N GLU A 10 7.36 -2.86 49.22
CA GLU A 10 7.28 -1.61 48.45
C GLU A 10 8.53 -0.76 48.56
N ILE A 11 9.24 -0.80 49.71
CA ILE A 11 10.43 0.02 49.96
C ILE A 11 11.69 -0.58 49.29
N LYS A 12 11.66 -1.84 48.84
CA LYS A 12 12.83 -2.52 48.24
C LYS A 12 12.92 -2.39 46.71
N LYS A 13 11.84 -1.98 46.04
CA LYS A 13 11.80 -1.71 44.59
C LYS A 13 12.59 -0.48 44.11
N PRO A 14 12.66 0.66 44.85
CA PRO A 14 13.44 1.81 44.39
C PRO A 14 14.93 1.48 44.23
N ASP A 15 15.50 0.67 45.12
CA ASP A 15 16.93 0.35 45.07
C ASP A 15 17.32 -0.49 43.86
N VAL A 16 16.49 -1.43 43.41
CA VAL A 16 16.82 -2.29 42.25
C VAL A 16 16.78 -1.49 40.95
N LEU A 17 15.83 -0.57 40.82
CA LEU A 17 15.77 0.35 39.69
C LEU A 17 16.95 1.33 39.74
N LEU A 18 17.21 1.97 40.89
CA LEU A 18 18.31 2.92 41.06
C LEU A 18 19.69 2.27 40.82
N THR A 19 19.93 1.07 41.35
CA THR A 19 21.19 0.35 41.10
C THR A 19 21.31 -0.20 39.68
N ALA A 20 20.20 -0.55 39.02
CA ALA A 20 20.21 -0.85 37.60
C ALA A 20 20.55 0.39 36.77
N PHE A 21 20.01 1.56 37.12
CA PHE A 21 20.35 2.84 36.49
C PHE A 21 21.82 3.20 36.69
N ASP A 22 22.36 3.08 37.91
CA ASP A 22 23.78 3.38 38.18
C ASP A 22 24.74 2.44 37.43
N ARG A 23 24.37 1.16 37.31
CA ARG A 23 25.18 0.18 36.56
C ARG A 23 25.14 0.46 35.06
N VAL A 24 23.99 0.89 34.54
CA VAL A 24 23.82 1.29 33.14
C VAL A 24 24.59 2.58 32.85
N THR A 25 24.51 3.60 33.70
CA THR A 25 25.22 4.89 33.48
C THR A 25 26.73 4.75 33.57
N PHE A 26 27.23 3.92 34.50
CA PHE A 26 28.66 3.63 34.62
C PHE A 26 29.18 2.87 33.38
N TRP A 27 28.41 1.91 32.86
CA TRP A 27 28.73 1.18 31.64
C TRP A 27 28.61 2.06 30.37
N LEU A 28 27.65 2.98 30.35
CA LEU A 28 27.46 3.98 29.29
C LEU A 28 28.68 4.91 29.19
N LYS A 29 29.25 5.32 30.34
CA LYS A 29 30.46 6.15 30.39
C LYS A 29 31.71 5.38 29.96
N ALA A 30 31.85 4.12 30.38
CA ALA A 30 32.98 3.27 30.00
C ALA A 30 33.00 2.94 28.49
N ASN A 31 31.82 2.76 27.90
CA ASN A 31 31.65 2.40 26.49
C ASN A 31 30.94 3.49 25.67
N MET A 32 31.17 4.77 25.97
CA MET A 32 30.51 5.91 25.32
C MET A 32 30.59 5.85 23.78
N ARG A 33 31.72 5.39 23.22
CA ARG A 33 31.88 5.21 21.77
C ARG A 33 30.89 4.18 21.21
N THR A 34 30.68 3.07 21.89
CA THR A 34 29.74 2.02 21.49
C THR A 34 28.29 2.48 21.62
N CYS A 35 27.96 3.26 22.65
CA CYS A 35 26.63 3.86 22.78
C CYS A 35 26.32 4.87 21.68
N ILE A 36 27.31 5.69 21.28
CA ILE A 36 27.17 6.59 20.13
C ILE A 36 26.92 5.79 18.85
N ILE A 37 27.70 4.73 18.60
CA ILE A 37 27.52 3.87 17.42
C ILE A 37 26.13 3.23 17.38
N ILE A 38 25.66 2.67 18.50
CA ILE A 38 24.31 2.08 18.59
C ILE A 38 23.24 3.15 18.37
N ALA A 39 23.36 4.32 18.98
CA ALA A 39 22.44 5.43 18.79
C ALA A 39 22.41 5.87 17.31
N THR A 40 23.56 5.97 16.65
CA THR A 40 23.66 6.29 15.22
C THR A 40 22.96 5.23 14.37
N ILE A 41 23.15 3.94 14.66
CA ILE A 41 22.49 2.85 13.93
C ILE A 41 20.96 2.93 14.11
N VAL A 42 20.48 3.20 15.32
CA VAL A 42 19.04 3.36 15.59
C VAL A 42 18.46 4.56 14.85
N VAL A 43 19.17 5.68 14.82
CA VAL A 43 18.74 6.87 14.06
C VAL A 43 18.70 6.57 12.57
N LEU A 44 19.73 5.92 12.01
CA LEU A 44 19.76 5.53 10.60
C LEU A 44 18.64 4.56 10.24
N ALA A 45 18.37 3.57 11.09
CA ALA A 45 17.26 2.63 10.89
C ALA A 45 15.90 3.35 10.95
N GLY A 46 15.74 4.31 11.87
CA GLY A 46 14.54 5.14 11.97
C GLY A 46 14.32 6.01 10.73
N LEU A 47 15.37 6.67 10.24
CA LEU A 47 15.32 7.47 9.01
C LEU A 47 15.03 6.61 7.78
N ALA A 48 15.64 5.43 7.67
CA ALA A 48 15.37 4.50 6.57
C ALA A 48 13.93 4.00 6.58
N GLY A 49 13.41 3.63 7.76
CA GLY A 49 12.01 3.21 7.92
C GLY A 49 11.02 4.33 7.57
N TRP A 50 11.27 5.54 8.09
CA TRP A 50 10.42 6.70 7.80
C TRP A 50 10.48 7.12 6.33
N GLY A 51 11.68 7.18 5.75
CA GLY A 51 11.88 7.48 4.33
C GLY A 51 11.18 6.46 3.43
N TYR A 52 11.25 5.17 3.77
CA TYR A 52 10.53 4.12 3.06
C TYR A 52 9.01 4.26 3.17
N ALA A 53 8.50 4.57 4.37
CA ALA A 53 7.07 4.78 4.60
C ALA A 53 6.53 5.99 3.81
N VAL A 54 7.24 7.11 3.83
CA VAL A 54 6.87 8.32 3.07
C VAL A 54 6.94 8.07 1.56
N TYR A 55 7.99 7.39 1.08
CA TYR A 55 8.13 7.04 -0.33
C TYR A 55 6.96 6.16 -0.81
N ARG A 56 6.55 5.19 0.00
CA ARG A 56 5.41 4.31 -0.31
C ARG A 56 4.09 5.07 -0.34
N ALA A 57 3.84 5.93 0.66
CA ALA A 57 2.64 6.76 0.71
C ALA A 57 2.52 7.66 -0.52
N ASN A 58 3.60 8.35 -0.88
CA ASN A 58 3.60 9.28 -2.01
C ASN A 58 3.40 8.56 -3.37
N LYS A 59 3.84 7.30 -3.48
CA LYS A 59 3.55 6.46 -4.64
C LYS A 59 2.08 6.08 -4.71
N ASP A 60 1.49 5.65 -3.59
CA ASP A 60 0.09 5.22 -3.55
C ASP A 60 -0.86 6.38 -3.88
N ASP A 61 -0.58 7.60 -3.39
CA ASP A 61 -1.37 8.80 -3.70
C ASP A 61 -1.31 9.17 -5.19
N LYS A 62 -0.11 9.14 -5.77
CA LYS A 62 0.07 9.40 -7.21
C LYS A 62 -0.71 8.41 -8.07
N VAL A 63 -0.67 7.13 -7.72
CA VAL A 63 -1.38 6.11 -8.49
C VAL A 63 -2.90 6.24 -8.32
N GLN A 64 -3.40 6.55 -7.12
CA GLN A 64 -4.82 6.80 -6.89
C GLN A 64 -5.33 8.01 -7.69
N TYR A 65 -4.52 9.07 -7.77
CA TYR A 65 -4.81 10.22 -8.61
C TYR A 65 -4.92 9.82 -10.09
N LEU A 66 -3.94 9.07 -10.61
CA LEU A 66 -3.95 8.59 -11.99
C LEU A 66 -5.16 7.68 -12.26
N LEU A 67 -5.53 6.79 -11.33
CA LEU A 67 -6.72 5.95 -11.46
C LEU A 67 -7.97 6.82 -11.61
N SER A 68 -8.12 7.83 -10.74
CA SER A 68 -9.26 8.75 -10.76
C SER A 68 -9.31 9.56 -12.06
N GLU A 69 -8.17 10.03 -12.55
CA GLU A 69 -8.07 10.75 -13.83
C GLU A 69 -8.46 9.84 -15.01
N GLY A 70 -7.94 8.60 -15.04
CA GLY A 70 -8.27 7.64 -16.09
C GLY A 70 -9.75 7.29 -16.13
N ILE A 71 -10.37 7.07 -14.97
CA ILE A 71 -11.81 6.80 -14.85
C ILE A 71 -12.62 8.02 -15.31
N ARG A 72 -12.21 9.24 -14.93
CA ARG A 72 -12.87 10.47 -15.37
C ARG A 72 -12.84 10.63 -16.88
N SER A 73 -11.67 10.45 -17.50
CA SER A 73 -11.56 10.49 -18.97
C SER A 73 -12.39 9.40 -19.65
N PHE A 74 -12.52 8.22 -19.04
CA PHE A 74 -13.40 7.17 -19.54
C PHE A 74 -14.89 7.56 -19.44
N GLN A 75 -15.30 8.22 -18.36
CA GLN A 75 -16.66 8.74 -18.20
C GLN A 75 -16.96 9.85 -19.20
N GLU A 76 -16.01 10.75 -19.45
CA GLU A 76 -16.15 11.79 -20.48
C GLU A 76 -16.36 11.19 -21.88
N TYR A 77 -15.64 10.10 -22.21
CA TYR A 77 -15.94 9.34 -23.43
C TYR A 77 -17.35 8.75 -23.40
N SER A 78 -17.74 8.11 -22.29
CA SER A 78 -19.05 7.45 -22.18
C SER A 78 -20.23 8.43 -22.28
N MET A 79 -20.06 9.68 -21.85
CA MET A 79 -21.08 10.72 -21.89
C MET A 79 -21.09 11.51 -23.21
N ALA A 80 -19.91 11.87 -23.73
CA ALA A 80 -19.77 12.81 -24.85
C ALA A 80 -19.23 12.16 -26.13
N GLY A 81 -18.88 10.87 -26.11
CA GLY A 81 -18.34 10.14 -27.27
C GLY A 81 -16.95 10.59 -27.73
N LYS A 82 -16.23 11.38 -26.92
CA LYS A 82 -14.94 11.97 -27.30
C LYS A 82 -13.85 10.90 -27.35
N THR A 83 -13.44 10.51 -28.56
CA THR A 83 -12.40 9.49 -28.81
C THR A 83 -11.06 9.84 -28.17
N GLU A 84 -10.72 11.14 -28.10
CA GLU A 84 -9.53 11.63 -27.40
C GLU A 84 -9.55 11.28 -25.91
N SER A 85 -10.71 11.44 -25.24
CA SER A 85 -10.89 11.08 -23.83
C SER A 85 -10.72 9.57 -23.62
N LEU A 86 -11.11 8.74 -24.58
CA LEU A 86 -10.90 7.29 -24.52
C LEU A 86 -9.42 6.92 -24.60
N ALA A 87 -8.66 7.55 -25.52
CA ALA A 87 -7.22 7.33 -25.65
C ALA A 87 -6.45 7.83 -24.42
N LYS A 88 -6.85 8.97 -23.87
CA LYS A 88 -6.31 9.49 -22.61
C LYS A 88 -6.57 8.51 -21.46
N ALA A 89 -7.81 8.04 -21.31
CA ALA A 89 -8.18 7.06 -20.29
C ALA A 89 -7.31 5.79 -20.39
N GLU A 90 -7.17 5.24 -21.59
CA GLU A 90 -6.35 4.03 -21.80
C GLU A 90 -4.89 4.25 -21.39
N THR A 91 -4.29 5.38 -21.79
CA THR A 91 -2.90 5.71 -21.48
C THR A 91 -2.70 5.84 -19.97
N THR A 92 -3.55 6.64 -19.31
CA THR A 92 -3.49 6.85 -17.87
C THR A 92 -3.71 5.55 -17.09
N LEU A 93 -4.67 4.71 -17.50
CA LEU A 93 -4.93 3.44 -16.83
C LEU A 93 -3.79 2.42 -17.06
N LYS A 94 -3.10 2.45 -18.21
CA LYS A 94 -1.89 1.64 -18.44
C LYS A 94 -0.77 2.02 -17.48
N ASP A 95 -0.58 3.31 -17.18
CA ASP A 95 0.37 3.75 -16.16
C ASP A 95 -0.02 3.26 -14.75
N VAL A 96 -1.31 3.28 -14.42
CA VAL A 96 -1.81 2.71 -13.16
C VAL A 96 -1.55 1.21 -13.05
N VAL A 97 -1.69 0.46 -14.15
CA VAL A 97 -1.38 -0.97 -14.19
C VAL A 97 0.11 -1.24 -13.97
N ARG A 98 0.99 -0.35 -14.43
CA ARG A 98 2.45 -0.48 -14.24
C ARG A 98 2.86 -0.21 -12.79
N ASP A 99 2.34 0.87 -12.21
CA ASP A 99 2.89 1.44 -10.97
C ASP A 99 2.04 1.14 -9.71
N GLY A 100 0.82 0.61 -9.88
CA GLY A 100 -0.14 0.44 -8.78
C GLY A 100 0.01 -0.79 -7.88
N SER A 101 -0.69 -0.76 -6.75
CA SER A 101 -0.89 -1.92 -5.88
C SER A 101 -1.88 -2.93 -6.50
N SER A 102 -1.97 -4.15 -5.98
CA SER A 102 -2.80 -5.22 -6.59
C SER A 102 -4.26 -4.80 -6.81
N GLY A 103 -4.89 -4.19 -5.81
CA GLY A 103 -6.29 -3.75 -5.92
C GLY A 103 -6.49 -2.64 -6.94
N ILE A 104 -5.62 -1.63 -6.93
CA ILE A 104 -5.69 -0.51 -7.89
C ILE A 104 -5.43 -1.01 -9.32
N ARG A 105 -4.46 -1.92 -9.50
CA ARG A 105 -4.17 -2.54 -10.80
C ARG A 105 -5.35 -3.31 -11.34
N ASP A 106 -6.05 -4.08 -10.51
CA ASP A 106 -7.21 -4.85 -10.96
C ASP A 106 -8.36 -3.94 -11.41
N VAL A 107 -8.63 -2.86 -10.68
CA VAL A 107 -9.62 -1.86 -11.09
C VAL A 107 -9.21 -1.22 -12.42
N ALA A 108 -7.95 -0.82 -12.58
CA ALA A 108 -7.47 -0.26 -13.85
C ALA A 108 -7.60 -1.26 -15.02
N LYS A 109 -7.29 -2.55 -14.78
CA LYS A 109 -7.47 -3.62 -15.77
C LYS A 109 -8.93 -3.83 -16.16
N LEU A 110 -9.89 -3.70 -15.23
CA LEU A 110 -11.33 -3.77 -15.56
C LEU A 110 -11.72 -2.67 -16.56
N TYR A 111 -11.29 -1.42 -16.31
CA TYR A 111 -11.57 -0.32 -17.23
C TYR A 111 -10.86 -0.50 -18.57
N LEU A 112 -9.59 -0.94 -18.58
CA LEU A 112 -8.88 -1.26 -19.82
C LEU A 112 -9.57 -2.37 -20.61
N ALA A 113 -10.08 -3.41 -19.94
CA ALA A 113 -10.83 -4.46 -20.60
C ALA A 113 -12.11 -3.91 -21.24
N ARG A 114 -12.82 -2.99 -20.56
CA ARG A 114 -13.99 -2.32 -21.14
C ARG A 114 -13.61 -1.45 -22.34
N ILE A 115 -12.51 -0.72 -22.28
CA ILE A 115 -11.97 0.06 -23.40
C ILE A 115 -11.65 -0.87 -24.59
N ALA A 116 -11.00 -2.01 -24.34
CA ALA A 116 -10.69 -2.99 -25.37
C ALA A 116 -11.97 -3.55 -26.03
N VAL A 117 -13.03 -3.82 -25.25
CA VAL A 117 -14.34 -4.20 -25.80
C VAL A 117 -14.93 -3.10 -26.69
N ILE A 118 -14.88 -1.84 -26.26
CA ILE A 118 -15.36 -0.68 -27.04
C ILE A 118 -14.60 -0.57 -28.37
N LYS A 119 -13.29 -0.86 -28.36
CA LYS A 119 -12.43 -0.85 -29.55
C LYS A 119 -12.57 -2.10 -30.43
N GLY A 120 -13.37 -3.09 -30.03
CA GLY A 120 -13.51 -4.37 -30.73
C GLY A 120 -12.36 -5.35 -30.50
N ALA A 121 -11.40 -5.04 -29.63
CA ALA A 121 -10.26 -5.89 -29.28
C ALA A 121 -10.67 -6.95 -28.23
N LYS A 122 -11.54 -7.88 -28.63
CA LYS A 122 -12.11 -8.91 -27.73
C LYS A 122 -11.05 -9.80 -27.07
N GLU A 123 -10.00 -10.18 -27.79
CA GLU A 123 -8.93 -11.02 -27.25
C GLU A 123 -8.10 -10.30 -26.17
N GLU A 124 -7.82 -9.01 -26.36
CA GLU A 124 -7.14 -8.19 -25.36
C GLU A 124 -8.01 -8.07 -24.09
N ALA A 125 -9.31 -7.80 -24.26
CA ALA A 125 -10.24 -7.72 -23.15
C ALA A 125 -10.34 -9.04 -22.37
N ARG A 126 -10.43 -10.18 -23.08
CA ARG A 126 -10.40 -11.53 -22.49
C ARG A 126 -9.11 -11.75 -21.70
N GLY A 127 -7.97 -11.39 -22.27
CA GLY A 127 -6.67 -11.48 -21.62
C GLY A 127 -6.61 -10.68 -20.31
N LEU A 128 -7.16 -9.47 -20.29
CA LEU A 128 -7.21 -8.62 -19.11
C LEU A 128 -8.10 -9.20 -18.00
N TYR A 129 -9.32 -9.67 -18.32
CA TYR A 129 -10.19 -10.32 -17.33
C TYR A 129 -9.56 -11.59 -16.76
N ASN A 130 -8.96 -12.44 -17.60
CA ASN A 130 -8.29 -13.64 -17.13
C ASN A 130 -7.09 -13.34 -16.23
N GLN A 131 -6.38 -12.25 -16.46
CA GLN A 131 -5.30 -11.83 -15.56
C GLN A 131 -5.81 -11.44 -14.18
N ILE A 132 -6.99 -10.83 -14.08
CA ILE A 132 -7.63 -10.49 -12.80
C ILE A 132 -8.06 -11.78 -12.08
N LEU A 133 -8.70 -12.70 -12.80
CA LEU A 133 -9.24 -13.95 -12.24
C LEU A 133 -8.16 -14.90 -11.69
N LYS A 134 -6.90 -14.79 -12.14
CA LYS A 134 -5.78 -15.56 -11.59
C LYS A 134 -5.47 -15.25 -10.13
N ASN A 135 -5.62 -13.98 -9.73
CA ASN A 135 -5.37 -13.55 -8.36
C ASN A 135 -6.22 -12.30 -8.05
N PRO A 136 -7.53 -12.47 -7.81
CA PRO A 136 -8.42 -11.34 -7.65
C PRO A 136 -8.15 -10.63 -6.32
N SER A 137 -8.01 -9.31 -6.36
CA SER A 137 -7.87 -8.49 -5.15
C SER A 137 -9.11 -8.51 -4.24
N ASN A 138 -10.31 -8.69 -4.80
CA ASN A 138 -11.55 -8.85 -4.04
C ASN A 138 -12.65 -9.54 -4.87
N ASP A 139 -13.73 -9.94 -4.19
CA ASP A 139 -14.87 -10.62 -4.80
C ASP A 139 -15.65 -9.78 -5.81
N VAL A 140 -15.71 -8.46 -5.62
CA VAL A 140 -16.43 -7.56 -6.53
C VAL A 140 -15.74 -7.54 -7.88
N VAL A 141 -14.42 -7.34 -7.89
CA VAL A 141 -13.60 -7.31 -9.11
C VAL A 141 -13.60 -8.67 -9.80
N LYS A 142 -13.61 -9.77 -9.04
CA LYS A 142 -13.80 -11.12 -9.57
C LYS A 142 -15.13 -11.26 -10.33
N ARG A 143 -16.26 -10.94 -9.69
CA ARG A 143 -17.60 -11.05 -10.29
C ARG A 143 -17.76 -10.15 -11.52
N LEU A 144 -17.22 -8.94 -11.48
CA LEU A 144 -17.23 -8.03 -12.63
C LEU A 144 -16.42 -8.58 -13.80
N SER A 145 -15.27 -9.22 -13.52
CA SER A 145 -14.45 -9.85 -14.55
C SER A 145 -15.13 -11.07 -15.17
N GLU A 146 -15.78 -11.91 -14.35
CA GLU A 146 -16.58 -13.05 -14.82
C GLU A 146 -17.73 -12.60 -15.72
N THR A 147 -18.46 -11.56 -15.29
CA THR A 147 -19.56 -10.97 -16.06
C THR A 147 -19.06 -10.40 -17.39
N GLY A 148 -17.97 -9.64 -17.37
CA GLY A 148 -17.35 -9.08 -18.57
C GLY A 148 -16.87 -10.15 -19.55
N LEU A 149 -16.34 -11.27 -19.06
CA LEU A 149 -15.93 -12.40 -19.89
C LEU A 149 -17.14 -13.03 -20.60
N GLN A 150 -18.24 -13.24 -19.88
CA GLN A 150 -19.48 -13.77 -20.45
C GLN A 150 -20.09 -12.83 -21.50
N GLU A 151 -20.02 -11.51 -21.30
CA GLU A 151 -20.49 -10.54 -22.30
C GLU A 151 -19.70 -10.62 -23.61
N ILE A 152 -18.39 -10.87 -23.54
CA ILE A 152 -17.53 -10.99 -24.72
C ILE A 152 -17.81 -12.29 -25.47
N GLU A 153 -18.08 -13.39 -24.77
CA GLU A 153 -18.33 -14.71 -25.37
C GLU A 153 -19.71 -14.83 -26.03
N LYS A 154 -20.69 -14.05 -25.58
CA LYS A 154 -22.05 -14.03 -26.13
C LYS A 154 -22.21 -13.15 -27.37
N LYS A 155 -21.26 -12.26 -27.65
CA LYS A 155 -21.25 -11.31 -28.78
C LYS A 155 -20.28 -11.73 -29.86
#